data_AF-A0A956NGN5-F1
#
_entry.id   AF-A0A956NGN5-F1
#
_cell.length_a   1.000
_cell.length_b   1.000
_cell.length_c   1.000
_cell.angle_alpha   90.00
_cell.angle_beta   90.00
_cell.angle_gamma   90.00
#
_symmetry.space_group_name_H-M   'P 1'
#
loop_
_entity.id
_entity.type
_entity.pdbx_description
1 polymer ?
#
loop_
_entity_poly.entity_id
_entity_poly.type
_entity_poly.pdbx_seq_one_letter_code
_entity_poly.pdbx_strand_id
1 'polypeptide(L)'
;MPRGELKSEPIHETIVKLNARIESRFPGSGLGEVGQTLLNLAAVNDEVIAKARRPIWWLRVLIACGVLALLVTATWAAFQMIRIATGESPSIPDLLQGVDAAVNEIILLGLALVFMTSMETRFKRRQSLSILHRLRGLAHVVDMHQLTKDPEFSLRPDNSASETEKPPLDRFQLERYLDYCSEMLALTSKLAALHLTATQDPVVLSVINEIEALVTGLTRKIWQKIIILQ
;
A
#
# COMPACT_ATOMS: atom_id res chain seq x y z
N MET A 1 -1.06 -3.84 -27.06
CA MET A 1 -1.02 -3.34 -25.66
C MET A 1 -1.20 -4.52 -24.72
N PRO A 2 -0.29 -4.79 -23.77
CA PRO A 2 -0.50 -5.89 -22.83
C PRO A 2 -1.64 -5.51 -21.87
N ARG A 3 -2.75 -6.26 -21.92
CA ARG A 3 -4.05 -5.93 -21.27
C ARG A 3 -4.16 -6.46 -19.82
N GLY A 4 -3.07 -6.81 -19.16
CA GLY A 4 -3.10 -7.55 -17.89
C GLY A 4 -2.67 -6.80 -16.63
N GLU A 5 -2.04 -5.63 -16.74
CA GLU A 5 -1.44 -4.94 -15.58
C GLU A 5 -2.15 -3.64 -15.24
N LEU A 6 -2.40 -3.46 -13.94
CA LEU A 6 -2.99 -2.27 -13.35
C LEU A 6 -1.97 -1.12 -13.43
N LYS A 7 -2.31 -0.03 -14.13
CA LYS A 7 -1.44 1.13 -14.35
C LYS A 7 -1.93 2.33 -13.55
N SER A 8 -1.00 3.10 -12.96
CA SER A 8 -1.37 4.23 -12.12
C SER A 8 -1.84 5.45 -12.93
N GLU A 9 -1.25 5.72 -14.10
CA GLU A 9 -1.58 6.86 -14.95
C GLU A 9 -3.08 6.93 -15.34
N PRO A 10 -3.72 5.87 -15.88
CA PRO A 10 -5.16 5.92 -16.16
C PRO A 10 -6.03 6.12 -14.92
N ILE A 11 -5.60 5.62 -13.75
CA ILE A 11 -6.33 5.79 -12.50
C ILE A 11 -6.24 7.24 -12.05
N HIS A 12 -5.04 7.82 -12.06
CA HIS A 12 -4.81 9.22 -11.72
C HIS A 12 -5.63 10.16 -12.62
N GLU A 13 -5.61 9.95 -13.94
CA GLU A 13 -6.46 10.72 -14.87
C GLU A 13 -7.95 10.60 -14.56
N THR A 14 -8.41 9.41 -14.18
CA THR A 14 -9.82 9.18 -13.82
C THR A 14 -10.19 9.95 -12.54
N ILE A 15 -9.28 9.99 -11.56
CA ILE A 15 -9.47 10.75 -10.32
C ILE A 15 -9.52 12.26 -10.62
N VAL A 16 -8.64 12.77 -11.49
CA VAL A 16 -8.67 14.19 -11.93
C VAL A 16 -10.03 14.53 -12.56
N LYS A 17 -10.52 13.70 -13.48
CA LYS A 17 -11.82 13.88 -14.15
C LYS A 17 -12.98 13.78 -13.17
N LEU A 18 -12.92 12.87 -12.19
CA LEU A 18 -13.93 12.75 -11.15
C LEU A 18 -13.97 13.99 -10.27
N ASN A 19 -12.81 14.48 -9.80
CA ASN A 19 -12.74 15.67 -8.95
C ASN A 19 -13.32 16.91 -9.66
N ALA A 20 -12.98 17.11 -10.95
CA ALA A 20 -13.54 18.21 -11.73
C ALA A 20 -15.08 18.10 -11.91
N ARG A 21 -15.61 16.88 -12.06
CA ARG A 21 -17.06 16.65 -12.13
C ARG A 21 -17.76 16.92 -10.79
N ILE A 22 -17.15 16.52 -9.68
CA ILE A 22 -17.67 16.81 -8.34
C ILE A 22 -17.71 18.32 -8.11
N GLU A 23 -16.61 19.03 -8.36
CA GLU A 23 -16.53 20.48 -8.07
C GLU A 23 -17.48 21.29 -8.97
N SER A 24 -17.62 20.92 -10.24
CA SER A 24 -18.57 21.58 -11.15
C SER A 24 -20.04 21.36 -10.77
N ARG A 25 -20.37 20.23 -10.13
CA ARG A 25 -21.75 19.89 -9.75
C ARG A 25 -22.10 20.34 -8.33
N PHE A 26 -21.16 20.22 -7.41
CA PHE A 26 -21.33 20.46 -5.98
C PHE A 26 -20.22 21.39 -5.46
N PRO A 27 -20.16 22.65 -5.93
CA PRO A 27 -19.07 23.57 -5.60
C PRO A 27 -19.02 23.86 -4.10
N GLY A 28 -17.83 23.83 -3.50
CA GLY A 28 -17.64 24.07 -2.07
C GLY A 28 -18.41 23.10 -1.15
N SER A 29 -18.70 21.89 -1.65
CA SER A 29 -19.25 20.80 -0.83
C SER A 29 -18.13 20.01 -0.15
N GLY A 30 -18.42 19.39 1.00
CA GLY A 30 -17.47 18.48 1.65
C GLY A 30 -17.03 17.33 0.73
N LEU A 31 -17.87 16.95 -0.24
CA LEU A 31 -17.51 15.95 -1.26
C LEU A 31 -16.35 16.39 -2.16
N GLY A 32 -16.28 17.68 -2.50
CA GLY A 32 -15.17 18.26 -3.26
C GLY A 32 -13.85 18.18 -2.48
N GLU A 33 -13.88 18.46 -1.18
CA GLU A 33 -12.72 18.34 -0.30
C GLU A 33 -12.21 16.88 -0.21
N VAL A 34 -13.13 15.92 -0.14
CA VAL A 34 -12.79 14.48 -0.15
C VAL A 34 -12.23 14.06 -1.50
N GLY A 35 -12.81 14.54 -2.61
CA GLY A 35 -12.30 14.33 -3.97
C GLY A 35 -10.88 14.89 -4.16
N GLN A 36 -10.61 16.07 -3.64
CA GLN A 36 -9.28 16.68 -3.66
C GLN A 36 -8.30 15.90 -2.79
N THR A 37 -8.75 15.39 -1.64
CA THR A 37 -7.94 14.52 -0.78
C THR A 37 -7.59 13.21 -1.49
N LEU A 38 -8.53 12.61 -2.22
CA LEU A 38 -8.28 11.42 -3.06
C LEU A 38 -7.23 11.72 -4.14
N LEU A 39 -7.35 12.86 -4.84
CA LEU A 39 -6.40 13.28 -5.87
C LEU A 39 -4.99 13.48 -5.31
N ASN A 40 -4.87 14.19 -4.20
CA ASN A 40 -3.58 14.40 -3.53
C ASN A 40 -2.97 13.06 -3.06
N LEU A 41 -3.82 12.15 -2.53
CA LEU A 41 -3.38 10.84 -2.10
C LEU A 41 -2.93 9.96 -3.28
N ALA A 42 -3.57 10.08 -4.45
CA ALA A 42 -3.17 9.38 -5.67
C ALA A 42 -1.77 9.80 -6.14
N ALA A 43 -1.48 11.11 -6.14
CA ALA A 43 -0.14 11.60 -6.49
C ALA A 43 0.95 11.06 -5.55
N VAL A 44 0.69 11.09 -4.23
CA VAL A 44 1.62 10.52 -3.24
C VAL A 44 1.75 9.00 -3.39
N ASN A 45 0.66 8.31 -3.70
CA ASN A 45 0.64 6.87 -3.94
C ASN A 45 1.57 6.48 -5.11
N ASP A 46 1.50 7.22 -6.20
CA ASP A 46 2.30 6.99 -7.40
C ASP A 46 3.80 7.16 -7.13
N GLU A 47 4.19 8.19 -6.36
CA GLU A 47 5.57 8.37 -5.93
C GLU A 47 6.07 7.21 -5.07
N VAL A 48 5.24 6.74 -4.12
CA VAL A 48 5.58 5.63 -3.23
C VAL A 48 5.76 4.35 -4.02
N ILE A 49 4.86 4.05 -4.96
CA ILE A 49 4.96 2.89 -5.85
C ILE A 49 6.22 2.96 -6.71
N ALA A 50 6.51 4.13 -7.30
CA ALA A 50 7.70 4.34 -8.10
C ALA A 50 8.99 4.12 -7.30
N LYS A 51 9.03 4.58 -6.04
CA LYS A 51 10.15 4.36 -5.11
C LYS A 51 10.26 2.88 -4.70
N ALA A 52 9.14 2.22 -4.41
CA ALA A 52 9.09 0.82 -3.99
C ALA A 52 9.56 -0.17 -5.09
N ARG A 53 9.33 0.17 -6.37
CA ARG A 53 9.82 -0.63 -7.52
C ARG A 53 11.35 -0.59 -7.66
N ARG A 54 12.01 0.43 -7.12
CA ARG A 54 13.47 0.55 -7.21
C ARG A 54 14.15 -0.29 -6.13
N PRO A 55 15.28 -0.93 -6.43
CA PRO A 55 16.08 -1.60 -5.41
C PRO A 55 16.78 -0.57 -4.52
N ILE A 56 16.96 -0.94 -3.24
CA ILE A 56 17.67 -0.10 -2.27
C ILE A 56 19.18 -0.35 -2.41
N TRP A 57 19.88 0.49 -3.18
CA TRP A 57 21.28 0.26 -3.56
C TRP A 57 22.26 0.14 -2.38
N TRP A 58 22.10 0.94 -1.33
CA TRP A 58 22.99 0.84 -0.15
C TRP A 58 22.86 -0.53 0.53
N LEU A 59 21.66 -1.11 0.54
CA LEU A 59 21.42 -2.44 1.09
C LEU A 59 22.03 -3.52 0.18
N ARG A 60 21.96 -3.35 -1.15
CA ARG A 60 22.64 -4.24 -2.10
C ARG A 60 24.15 -4.23 -1.92
N VAL A 61 24.75 -3.05 -1.69
CA VAL A 61 26.18 -2.92 -1.39
C VAL A 61 26.50 -3.64 -0.07
N LEU A 62 25.69 -3.45 0.97
CA LEU A 62 25.88 -4.14 2.25
C LEU A 62 25.79 -5.67 2.10
N ILE A 63 24.85 -6.18 1.29
CA ILE A 63 24.75 -7.60 0.94
C ILE A 63 25.99 -8.09 0.21
N ALA A 64 26.44 -7.35 -0.80
CA ALA A 64 27.65 -7.70 -1.55
C ALA A 64 28.89 -7.73 -0.65
N CYS A 65 29.05 -6.75 0.25
CA CYS A 65 30.13 -6.71 1.23
C CYS A 65 30.05 -7.90 2.20
N GLY A 66 28.86 -8.26 2.70
CA GLY A 66 28.68 -9.42 3.59
C GLY A 66 29.02 -10.75 2.90
N VAL A 67 28.61 -10.92 1.65
CA VAL A 67 28.98 -12.09 0.84
C VAL A 67 30.48 -12.12 0.56
N LEU A 68 31.09 -10.97 0.24
CA LEU A 68 32.53 -10.89 0.02
C LEU A 68 33.31 -11.23 1.28
N ALA A 69 32.89 -10.72 2.44
CA ALA A 69 33.49 -11.05 3.73
C ALA A 69 33.43 -12.56 3.99
N LEU A 70 32.29 -13.21 3.76
CA LEU A 70 32.13 -14.65 3.87
C LEU A 70 33.09 -15.43 2.95
N LEU A 71 33.24 -14.99 1.70
CA LEU A 71 34.16 -15.64 0.75
C LEU A 71 35.62 -15.46 1.15
N VAL A 72 36.01 -14.26 1.63
CA VAL A 72 37.37 -13.97 2.07
C VAL A 72 37.71 -14.79 3.33
N THR A 73 36.82 -14.85 4.31
CA THR A 73 37.06 -15.64 5.54
C THR A 73 37.12 -17.14 5.22
N ALA A 74 36.23 -17.66 4.36
CA ALA A 74 36.23 -19.05 3.95
C ALA A 74 37.50 -19.44 3.17
N THR A 75 37.94 -18.61 2.21
CA THR A 75 39.17 -18.86 1.44
C THR A 75 40.41 -18.78 2.30
N TRP A 76 40.47 -17.81 3.23
CA TRP A 76 41.55 -17.70 4.20
C TRP A 76 41.63 -18.93 5.13
N ALA A 77 40.50 -19.38 5.66
CA ALA A 77 40.42 -20.58 6.49
C ALA A 77 40.86 -21.84 5.73
N ALA A 78 40.42 -22.00 4.47
CA ALA A 78 40.83 -23.11 3.61
C ALA A 78 42.35 -23.10 3.33
N PHE A 79 42.92 -21.92 3.06
CA PHE A 79 44.37 -21.78 2.88
C PHE A 79 45.16 -22.17 4.13
N GLN A 80 44.69 -21.79 5.32
CA GLN A 80 45.31 -22.19 6.58
C GLN A 80 45.26 -23.70 6.79
N MET A 81 44.12 -24.35 6.50
CA MET A 81 44.02 -25.82 6.59
C MET A 81 45.02 -26.53 5.67
N ILE A 82 45.21 -26.04 4.44
CA ILE A 82 46.18 -26.62 3.48
C ILE A 82 47.62 -26.44 3.99
N ARG A 83 47.97 -25.26 4.51
CA ARG A 83 49.31 -24.99 5.06
C ARG A 83 49.64 -25.90 6.24
N ILE A 84 48.67 -26.09 7.14
CA ILE A 84 48.83 -26.99 8.28
C ILE A 84 49.05 -28.42 7.77
N ALA A 85 48.18 -28.93 6.89
CA ALA A 85 48.29 -30.28 6.34
C ALA A 85 49.62 -30.57 5.60
N THR A 86 50.34 -29.54 5.14
CA THR A 86 51.61 -29.68 4.41
C THR A 86 52.86 -29.41 5.25
N GLY A 87 52.75 -28.77 6.41
CA GLY A 87 53.90 -28.32 7.22
C GLY A 87 54.02 -28.92 8.63
N GLU A 88 52.90 -29.23 9.30
CA GLU A 88 52.84 -29.73 10.68
C GLU A 88 51.60 -30.62 10.88
N SER A 89 51.70 -31.71 11.65
CA SER A 89 50.49 -32.48 12.00
C SER A 89 49.67 -31.70 13.03
N PRO A 90 48.47 -31.20 12.70
CA PRO A 90 47.67 -30.44 13.66
C PRO A 90 47.26 -31.29 14.85
N SER A 91 47.24 -30.71 16.04
CA SER A 91 46.68 -31.36 17.22
C SER A 91 45.16 -31.38 17.11
N ILE A 92 44.51 -32.40 17.69
CA ILE A 92 43.04 -32.51 17.71
C ILE A 92 42.35 -31.25 18.26
N PRO A 93 42.84 -30.58 19.33
CA PRO A 93 42.26 -29.33 19.81
C PRO A 93 42.26 -28.20 18.78
N ASP A 94 43.32 -28.07 17.98
CA ASP A 94 43.46 -27.01 16.97
C ASP A 94 42.43 -27.20 15.84
N LEU A 95 42.18 -28.46 15.45
CA LEU A 95 41.15 -28.81 14.48
C LEU A 95 39.75 -28.51 15.01
N LEU A 96 39.47 -28.88 16.27
CA LEU A 96 38.18 -28.59 16.90
C LEU A 96 37.93 -27.09 17.01
N GLN A 97 38.96 -26.31 17.36
CA GLN A 97 38.86 -24.85 17.42
C GLN A 97 38.60 -24.23 16.03
N GLY A 98 39.28 -24.71 14.99
CA GLY A 98 39.06 -24.25 13.62
C GLY A 98 37.64 -24.54 13.11
N VAL A 99 37.13 -25.74 13.42
CA VAL A 99 35.74 -26.11 13.09
C VAL A 99 34.74 -25.26 13.87
N ASP A 100 34.93 -25.07 15.17
CA ASP A 100 34.04 -24.26 16.01
C ASP A 100 33.97 -22.80 15.50
N ALA A 101 35.13 -22.20 15.20
CA ALA A 101 35.21 -20.87 14.62
C ALA A 101 34.50 -20.77 13.26
N ALA A 102 34.71 -21.75 12.36
CA ALA A 102 34.07 -21.78 11.06
C ALA A 102 32.54 -21.93 11.15
N VAL A 103 32.06 -22.81 12.05
CA VAL A 103 30.62 -23.00 12.28
C VAL A 103 29.98 -21.72 12.81
N ASN A 104 30.58 -21.08 13.81
CA ASN A 104 30.06 -19.84 14.37
C ASN A 104 30.02 -18.72 13.33
N GLU A 105 31.08 -18.56 12.53
CA GLU A 105 31.15 -17.53 11.49
C GLU A 105 30.09 -17.75 10.39
N ILE A 106 29.91 -18.99 9.93
CA ILE A 106 28.89 -19.33 8.93
C ILE A 106 27.48 -19.04 9.46
N ILE A 107 27.20 -19.39 10.72
CA ILE A 107 25.90 -19.14 11.34
C ILE A 107 25.65 -17.63 11.44
N LEU A 108 26.61 -16.85 11.94
CA LEU A 108 26.47 -15.40 12.13
C LEU A 108 26.32 -14.67 10.80
N LEU A 109 27.18 -14.94 9.81
CA LEU A 109 27.09 -14.33 8.49
C LEU A 109 25.85 -14.77 7.72
N GLY A 110 25.46 -16.04 7.84
CA GLY A 110 24.22 -16.56 7.26
C GLY A 110 22.99 -15.84 7.82
N LEU A 111 22.91 -15.67 9.15
CA LEU A 111 21.85 -14.92 9.79
C LEU A 111 21.85 -13.45 9.36
N ALA A 112 23.03 -12.82 9.26
CA ALA A 112 23.17 -11.44 8.81
C ALA A 112 22.66 -11.26 7.38
N LEU A 113 22.97 -12.19 6.46
CA LEU A 113 22.48 -12.16 5.08
C LEU A 113 20.95 -12.33 4.99
N VAL A 114 20.38 -13.28 5.74
CA VAL A 114 18.92 -13.47 5.82
C VAL A 114 18.25 -12.23 6.41
N PHE A 115 18.79 -11.68 7.48
CA PHE A 115 18.28 -10.46 8.09
C PHE A 115 18.30 -9.30 7.08
N MET A 116 19.43 -9.10 6.42
CA MET A 116 19.65 -7.99 5.50
C MET A 116 18.75 -8.07 4.26
N THR A 117 18.58 -9.26 3.67
CA THR A 117 17.63 -9.46 2.57
C THR A 117 16.19 -9.21 3.02
N SER A 118 15.82 -9.57 4.26
CA SER A 118 14.49 -9.29 4.80
C SER A 118 14.24 -7.79 5.11
N MET A 119 15.30 -7.01 5.36
CA MET A 119 15.17 -5.58 5.69
C MET A 119 14.55 -4.77 4.55
N GLU A 120 14.90 -5.08 3.30
CA GLU A 120 14.32 -4.39 2.12
C GLU A 120 12.80 -4.52 2.12
N THR A 121 12.33 -5.76 2.26
CA THR A 121 10.91 -6.09 2.29
C THR A 121 10.21 -5.39 3.45
N ARG A 122 10.82 -5.38 4.65
CA ARG A 122 10.25 -4.69 5.82
C ARG A 122 10.14 -3.18 5.59
N PHE A 123 11.14 -2.55 4.97
CA PHE A 123 11.12 -1.13 4.69
C PHE A 123 10.03 -0.77 3.67
N LYS A 124 9.98 -1.49 2.55
CA LYS A 124 8.96 -1.32 1.51
C LYS A 124 7.54 -1.57 2.03
N ARG A 125 7.37 -2.62 2.85
CA ARG A 125 6.10 -2.94 3.51
C ARG A 125 5.60 -1.79 4.38
N ARG A 126 6.45 -1.22 5.24
CA ARG A 126 6.07 -0.09 6.10
C ARG A 126 5.57 1.10 5.28
N GLN A 127 6.24 1.40 4.17
CA GLN A 127 5.85 2.48 3.27
C GLN A 127 4.49 2.22 2.60
N SER A 128 4.29 1.00 2.06
CA SER A 128 3.00 0.61 1.47
C SER A 128 1.87 0.64 2.49
N LEU A 129 2.06 0.07 3.68
CA LEU A 129 1.04 0.04 4.73
C LEU A 129 0.63 1.45 5.18
N SER A 130 1.57 2.40 5.24
CA SER A 130 1.26 3.80 5.56
C SER A 130 0.24 4.40 4.57
N ILE A 131 0.43 4.17 3.25
CA ILE A 131 -0.51 4.66 2.23
C ILE A 131 -1.83 3.88 2.26
N LEU A 132 -1.79 2.56 2.42
CA LEU A 132 -2.99 1.74 2.54
C LEU A 132 -3.87 2.15 3.73
N HIS A 133 -3.29 2.49 4.88
CA HIS A 133 -4.04 3.01 6.01
C HIS A 133 -4.70 4.37 5.72
N ARG A 134 -4.03 5.25 4.95
CA ARG A 134 -4.64 6.51 4.50
C ARG A 134 -5.78 6.28 3.53
N LEU A 135 -5.66 5.33 2.61
CA LEU A 135 -6.73 4.93 1.69
C LEU A 135 -7.94 4.34 2.45
N ARG A 136 -7.70 3.49 3.45
CA ARG A 136 -8.77 2.98 4.33
C ARG A 136 -9.46 4.12 5.09
N GLY A 137 -8.67 5.05 5.63
CA GLY A 137 -9.20 6.25 6.28
C GLY A 137 -10.09 7.06 5.34
N LEU A 138 -9.66 7.27 4.10
CA LEU A 138 -10.43 7.97 3.07
C LEU A 138 -11.76 7.26 2.77
N ALA A 139 -11.77 5.92 2.67
CA ALA A 139 -13.01 5.17 2.49
C ALA A 139 -14.01 5.40 3.64
N HIS A 140 -13.53 5.46 4.88
CA HIS A 140 -14.37 5.83 6.02
C HIS A 140 -14.83 7.30 5.98
N VAL A 141 -14.01 8.23 5.50
CA VAL A 141 -14.42 9.64 5.33
C VAL A 141 -15.52 9.76 4.27
N VAL A 142 -15.43 9.01 3.16
CA VAL A 142 -16.52 8.91 2.17
C VAL A 142 -17.78 8.34 2.81
N ASP A 143 -17.64 7.31 3.66
CA ASP A 143 -18.77 6.77 4.44
C ASP A 143 -19.43 7.84 5.31
N MET A 144 -18.66 8.66 6.03
CA MET A 144 -19.21 9.76 6.83
C MET A 144 -20.00 10.76 5.98
N HIS A 145 -19.53 11.06 4.77
CA HIS A 145 -20.21 11.99 3.86
C HIS A 145 -21.50 11.44 3.26
N GLN A 146 -21.71 10.11 3.26
CA GLN A 146 -22.97 9.51 2.83
C GLN A 146 -23.96 9.26 3.98
N LEU A 147 -23.54 9.29 5.25
CA LEU A 147 -24.42 8.93 6.38
C LEU A 147 -25.68 9.80 6.44
N THR A 148 -25.54 11.11 6.23
CA THR A 148 -26.67 12.06 6.26
C THR A 148 -27.45 12.14 4.94
N LYS A 149 -27.06 11.32 3.95
CA LYS A 149 -27.68 11.26 2.62
C LYS A 149 -28.72 10.16 2.60
N ASP A 150 -29.85 10.45 3.25
CA ASP A 150 -30.98 9.54 3.41
C ASP A 150 -32.08 9.87 2.36
N PRO A 151 -32.49 8.88 1.52
CA PRO A 151 -33.52 9.04 0.52
C PRO A 151 -34.87 9.56 1.03
N GLU A 152 -35.25 9.24 2.27
CA GLU A 152 -36.58 9.54 2.79
C GLU A 152 -36.84 11.04 2.93
N PHE A 153 -35.81 11.83 3.22
CA PHE A 153 -35.94 13.29 3.30
C PHE A 153 -36.22 13.94 1.95
N SER A 154 -35.69 13.41 0.86
CA SER A 154 -35.98 13.90 -0.50
C SER A 154 -37.37 13.48 -1.00
N LEU A 155 -38.02 12.52 -0.34
CA LEU A 155 -39.36 12.01 -0.70
C LEU A 155 -40.50 12.72 0.06
N ARG A 156 -40.20 13.50 1.10
CA ARG A 156 -41.20 14.25 1.88
C ARG A 156 -41.41 15.67 1.31
N PRO A 157 -42.65 16.05 0.96
CA PRO A 157 -42.96 17.41 0.46
C PRO A 157 -42.79 18.53 1.49
N ASP A 158 -42.94 18.22 2.79
CA ASP A 158 -42.86 19.20 3.89
C ASP A 158 -41.43 19.34 4.42
N ASN A 159 -40.59 20.07 3.69
CA ASN A 159 -39.32 20.55 4.21
C ASN A 159 -39.54 21.79 5.09
N SER A 160 -39.88 21.57 6.36
CA SER A 160 -39.60 22.57 7.39
C SER A 160 -38.09 22.58 7.64
N ALA A 161 -37.36 23.24 6.74
CA ALA A 161 -35.96 23.56 6.97
C ALA A 161 -35.91 24.44 8.23
N SER A 162 -35.31 23.94 9.29
CA SER A 162 -34.81 24.81 10.35
C SER A 162 -33.86 25.83 9.69
N GLU A 163 -33.98 27.11 10.05
CA GLU A 163 -33.42 28.28 9.34
C GLU A 163 -31.87 28.29 9.16
N THR A 164 -31.18 27.23 9.58
CA THR A 164 -29.72 27.15 9.68
C THR A 164 -29.07 26.14 8.71
N GLU A 165 -29.84 25.33 7.97
CA GLU A 165 -29.29 24.29 7.10
C GLU A 165 -29.38 24.64 5.60
N LYS A 166 -28.33 24.28 4.84
CA LYS A 166 -28.33 24.38 3.36
C LYS A 166 -29.56 23.64 2.82
N PRO A 167 -30.21 24.14 1.75
CA PRO A 167 -31.39 23.51 1.19
C PRO A 167 -31.11 22.02 0.88
N PRO A 168 -32.06 21.11 1.20
CA PRO A 168 -31.87 19.68 0.98
C PRO A 168 -31.65 19.38 -0.50
N LEU A 169 -30.80 18.39 -0.78
CA LEU A 169 -30.52 17.95 -2.15
C LEU A 169 -31.80 17.41 -2.79
N ASP A 170 -32.06 17.80 -4.03
CA ASP A 170 -33.12 17.18 -4.82
C ASP A 170 -32.79 15.69 -5.10
N ARG A 171 -33.80 14.92 -5.51
CA ARG A 171 -33.67 13.48 -5.79
C ARG A 171 -32.52 13.16 -6.75
N PHE A 172 -32.38 13.92 -7.84
CA PHE A 172 -31.37 13.71 -8.86
C PHE A 172 -29.97 14.12 -8.38
N GLN A 173 -29.87 15.20 -7.62
CA GLN A 173 -28.64 15.64 -6.97
C GLN A 173 -28.17 14.62 -5.93
N LEU A 174 -29.09 14.06 -5.14
CA LEU A 174 -28.77 13.03 -4.15
C LEU A 174 -28.26 11.75 -4.81
N GLU A 175 -28.91 11.28 -5.88
CA GLU A 175 -28.45 10.15 -6.68
C GLU A 175 -27.03 10.40 -7.21
N ARG A 176 -26.79 11.56 -7.83
CA ARG A 176 -25.48 11.93 -8.38
C ARG A 176 -24.39 12.03 -7.30
N TYR A 177 -24.75 12.53 -6.12
CA TYR A 177 -23.84 12.61 -4.98
C TYR A 177 -23.40 11.21 -4.53
N LEU A 178 -24.36 10.31 -4.40
CA LEU A 178 -24.14 8.91 -4.03
C LEU A 178 -23.33 8.14 -5.09
N ASP A 179 -23.59 8.39 -6.38
CA ASP A 179 -22.76 7.87 -7.48
C ASP A 179 -21.29 8.28 -7.32
N TYR A 180 -21.02 9.57 -7.07
CA TYR A 180 -19.65 10.06 -6.89
C TYR A 180 -18.97 9.45 -5.66
N CYS A 181 -19.69 9.24 -4.55
CA CYS A 181 -19.17 8.48 -3.41
C CYS A 181 -18.74 7.06 -3.83
N SER A 182 -19.56 6.36 -4.62
CA SER A 182 -19.25 5.01 -5.12
C SER A 182 -18.06 5.01 -6.07
N GLU A 183 -17.95 5.99 -6.96
CA GLU A 183 -16.80 6.15 -7.86
C GLU A 183 -15.50 6.41 -7.07
N MET A 184 -15.53 7.26 -6.04
CA MET A 184 -14.37 7.51 -5.17
C MET A 184 -13.94 6.25 -4.41
N LEU A 185 -14.88 5.46 -3.89
CA LEU A 185 -14.59 4.20 -3.21
C LEU A 185 -13.95 3.19 -4.18
N ALA A 186 -14.47 3.08 -5.41
CA ALA A 186 -13.90 2.22 -6.44
C ALA A 186 -12.46 2.64 -6.82
N LEU A 187 -12.19 3.94 -6.93
CA LEU A 187 -10.83 4.46 -7.20
C LEU A 187 -9.91 4.25 -6.00
N THR A 188 -10.42 4.39 -4.77
CA THR A 188 -9.67 4.10 -3.54
C THR A 188 -9.19 2.64 -3.50
N SER A 189 -10.07 1.69 -3.83
CA SER A 189 -9.71 0.26 -3.95
C SER A 189 -8.68 0.02 -5.06
N LYS A 190 -8.81 0.66 -6.23
CA LYS A 190 -7.82 0.54 -7.32
C LYS A 190 -6.45 1.10 -6.95
N LEU A 191 -6.39 2.21 -6.23
CA LEU A 191 -5.12 2.76 -5.72
C LEU A 191 -4.45 1.78 -4.74
N ALA A 192 -5.23 1.14 -3.86
CA ALA A 192 -4.72 0.11 -2.95
C ALA A 192 -4.12 -1.07 -3.72
N ALA A 193 -4.85 -1.57 -4.74
CA ALA A 193 -4.42 -2.70 -5.56
C ALA A 193 -3.09 -2.46 -6.31
N LEU A 194 -2.74 -1.22 -6.65
CA LEU A 194 -1.47 -0.90 -7.30
C LEU A 194 -0.24 -1.34 -6.47
N HIS A 195 -0.33 -1.38 -5.14
CA HIS A 195 0.76 -1.82 -4.27
C HIS A 195 1.15 -3.30 -4.47
N LEU A 196 0.25 -4.14 -5.00
CA LEU A 196 0.56 -5.53 -5.36
C LEU A 196 1.64 -5.61 -6.43
N THR A 197 1.62 -4.68 -7.40
CA THR A 197 2.63 -4.61 -8.46
C THR A 197 4.01 -4.21 -7.96
N ALA A 198 4.08 -3.58 -6.78
CA ALA A 198 5.31 -2.99 -6.25
C ALA A 198 5.97 -3.82 -5.15
N THR A 199 5.21 -4.59 -4.36
CA THR A 199 5.73 -5.16 -3.11
C THR A 199 5.65 -6.67 -2.93
N GLN A 200 4.92 -7.44 -3.75
CA GLN A 200 4.81 -8.92 -3.64
C GLN A 200 4.80 -9.46 -2.19
N ASP A 201 4.14 -8.74 -1.27
CA ASP A 201 4.22 -8.96 0.17
C ASP A 201 2.86 -9.44 0.69
N PRO A 202 2.78 -10.59 1.39
CA PRO A 202 1.51 -11.17 1.83
C PRO A 202 0.77 -10.31 2.85
N VAL A 203 1.49 -9.53 3.67
CA VAL A 203 0.87 -8.61 4.64
C VAL A 203 0.22 -7.45 3.92
N VAL A 204 0.88 -6.91 2.89
CA VAL A 204 0.31 -5.85 2.04
C VAL A 204 -0.95 -6.36 1.31
N LEU A 205 -0.91 -7.57 0.75
CA LEU A 205 -2.07 -8.20 0.11
C LEU A 205 -3.26 -8.35 1.08
N SER A 206 -3.02 -8.77 2.32
CA SER A 206 -4.09 -8.87 3.34
C SER A 206 -4.81 -7.55 3.55
N VAL A 207 -4.07 -6.46 3.72
CA VAL A 207 -4.66 -5.12 3.95
C VAL A 207 -5.40 -4.60 2.72
N ILE A 208 -4.92 -4.93 1.52
CA ILE A 208 -5.65 -4.61 0.28
C ILE A 208 -7.00 -5.32 0.26
N ASN A 209 -7.04 -6.62 0.56
CA ASN A 209 -8.29 -7.38 0.63
C ASN A 209 -9.26 -6.81 1.68
N GLU A 210 -8.76 -6.34 2.82
CA GLU A 210 -9.58 -5.66 3.84
C GLU A 210 -10.20 -4.35 3.30
N ILE A 211 -9.43 -3.55 2.55
CA ILE A 211 -9.93 -2.33 1.91
C ILE A 211 -10.98 -2.67 0.84
N GLU A 212 -10.75 -3.69 0.03
CA GLU A 212 -11.70 -4.14 -1.00
C GLU A 212 -13.02 -4.62 -0.38
N ALA A 213 -12.95 -5.39 0.71
CA ALA A 213 -14.13 -5.83 1.45
C ALA A 213 -14.91 -4.65 2.06
N LEU A 214 -14.20 -3.69 2.68
CA LEU A 214 -14.79 -2.46 3.21
C LEU A 214 -15.50 -1.67 2.10
N VAL A 215 -14.79 -1.37 1.01
CA VAL A 215 -15.32 -0.62 -0.13
C VAL A 215 -16.56 -1.31 -0.72
N THR A 216 -16.51 -2.63 -0.90
CA THR A 216 -17.66 -3.42 -1.38
C THR A 216 -18.86 -3.28 -0.45
N GLY A 217 -18.64 -3.35 0.86
CA GLY A 217 -19.68 -3.15 1.87
C GLY A 217 -20.31 -1.76 1.82
N LEU A 218 -19.49 -0.71 1.67
CA LEU A 218 -19.95 0.68 1.59
C LEU A 218 -20.70 0.97 0.29
N THR A 219 -20.16 0.53 -0.85
CA THR A 219 -20.82 0.67 -2.16
C THR A 219 -22.18 -0.03 -2.18
N ARG A 220 -22.32 -1.18 -1.53
CA ARG A 220 -23.62 -1.85 -1.37
C ARG A 220 -24.64 -1.01 -0.59
N LYS A 221 -24.23 -0.37 0.52
CA LYS A 221 -25.10 0.55 1.28
C LYS A 221 -25.54 1.73 0.42
N ILE A 222 -24.64 2.27 -0.39
CA ILE A 222 -24.94 3.38 -1.31
C ILE A 222 -25.95 2.93 -2.37
N TRP A 223 -25.76 1.77 -2.98
CA TRP A 223 -26.68 1.22 -3.97
C TRP A 223 -28.10 1.01 -3.41
N GLN A 224 -28.22 0.56 -2.16
CA GLN A 224 -29.52 0.45 -1.49
C GLN A 224 -30.24 1.79 -1.42
N LYS A 225 -29.53 2.88 -1.11
CA LYS A 225 -30.09 4.24 -1.09
C LYS A 225 -30.51 4.70 -2.48
N ILE A 226 -29.68 4.45 -3.49
CA ILE A 226 -29.98 4.79 -4.90
C ILE A 226 -31.26 4.06 -5.37
N ILE A 227 -31.44 2.78 -5.02
CA ILE A 227 -32.64 2.01 -5.37
C ILE A 227 -33.91 2.63 -4.76
N ILE A 228 -33.86 3.12 -3.52
CA ILE A 228 -35.01 3.80 -2.89
C ILE A 228 -35.33 5.13 -3.59
N LEU A 229 -34.31 5.76 -4.18
CA LEU A 229 -34.46 6.95 -5.00
C LEU A 229 -34.93 6.67 -6.42
N GLN A 230 -35.33 5.45 -6.82
CA GLN A 230 -35.88 5.12 -8.15
C GLN A 230 -37.36 4.77 -8.07
#